data_AF-A0A3D8VDN3-F1
#
_entry.id   AF-A0A3D8VDN3-F1
#
_cell.length_a   1.000
_cell.length_b   1.000
_cell.length_c   1.000
_cell.angle_alpha   90.00
_cell.angle_beta   90.00
_cell.angle_gamma   90.00
#
_symmetry.space_group_name_H-M   'P 1'
#
loop_
_entity.id
_entity.type
_entity.pdbx_description
1 polymer ?
#
loop_
_entity_poly.entity_id
_entity_poly.type
_entity_poly.pdbx_seq_one_letter_code
_entity_poly.pdbx_strand_id
1 'polypeptide(L)'
;MEEALEKESVDQKKIRNKARSSMWHLFLLMVLCIGFGQIFFEMIPGLFYLGAVIFYGFFLYETYMSRKTNEELWQIWDERWRDRRFLFQFRSSLSKSLEVLFPAIIGANASWMMFGLFLVIGLAVGFRDGIKKWKAKEYYYEEYIEKRNMAA
;
A
#
# COMPACT_ATOMS: atom_id res chain seq x y z
N MET A 1 10.93 -13.42 -9.99
CA MET A 1 9.78 -12.80 -9.28
C MET A 1 9.67 -13.32 -7.85
N GLU A 2 9.96 -14.60 -7.62
CA GLU A 2 10.12 -15.18 -6.27
C GLU A 2 11.22 -14.45 -5.49
N GLU A 3 12.49 -14.43 -5.90
CA GLU A 3 13.58 -13.77 -5.15
C GLU A 3 13.34 -12.29 -4.76
N ALA A 4 12.58 -11.54 -5.57
CA ALA A 4 12.23 -10.15 -5.27
C ALA A 4 11.12 -10.05 -4.21
N LEU A 5 10.14 -10.96 -4.27
CA LEU A 5 9.12 -11.15 -3.23
C LEU A 5 9.76 -11.64 -1.93
N GLU A 6 10.74 -12.54 -2.01
CA GLU A 6 11.50 -13.08 -0.89
C GLU A 6 12.37 -12.01 -0.20
N LYS A 7 13.11 -11.20 -0.97
CA LYS A 7 13.89 -10.08 -0.40
C LYS A 7 13.00 -8.96 0.17
N GLU A 8 11.82 -8.74 -0.42
CA GLU A 8 10.89 -7.72 0.07
C GLU A 8 10.17 -8.21 1.34
N SER A 9 9.81 -9.49 1.47
CA SER A 9 9.10 -10.02 2.64
C SER A 9 9.93 -10.11 3.93
N VAL A 10 11.25 -10.35 3.83
CA VAL A 10 12.13 -10.58 5.00
C VAL A 10 12.45 -9.29 5.77
N ASP A 11 12.65 -8.17 5.08
CA ASP A 11 12.96 -6.87 5.71
C ASP A 11 11.72 -5.97 5.77
N GLN A 12 10.91 -6.18 6.82
CA GLN A 12 9.70 -5.39 7.03
C GLN A 12 10.03 -3.90 7.20
N LYS A 13 11.20 -3.55 7.75
CA LYS A 13 11.61 -2.15 7.94
C LYS A 13 11.87 -1.46 6.61
N LYS A 14 12.52 -2.15 5.67
CA LYS A 14 12.73 -1.65 4.31
C LYS A 14 11.41 -1.42 3.57
N ILE A 15 10.44 -2.35 3.69
CA ILE A 15 9.08 -2.15 3.14
C ILE A 15 8.45 -0.87 3.70
N ARG A 16 8.52 -0.70 5.03
CA ARG A 16 7.91 0.46 5.70
C ARG A 16 8.56 1.78 5.32
N ASN A 17 9.88 1.83 5.19
CA ASN A 17 10.58 3.02 4.74
C ASN A 17 10.22 3.40 3.29
N LYS A 18 10.08 2.41 2.40
CA LYS A 18 9.61 2.64 1.03
C LYS A 18 8.18 3.18 1.03
N ALA A 19 7.27 2.58 1.80
CA ALA A 19 5.88 3.04 1.94
C ALA A 19 5.79 4.47 2.50
N ARG A 20 6.58 4.78 3.54
CA ARG A 20 6.68 6.15 4.10
C ARG A 20 7.10 7.16 3.05
N SER A 21 8.14 6.84 2.27
CA SER A 21 8.60 7.69 1.18
C SER A 21 7.48 7.91 0.15
N SER A 22 6.83 6.85 -0.33
CA SER A 22 5.72 6.98 -1.28
C SER A 22 4.58 7.85 -0.75
N MET A 23 4.18 7.69 0.52
CA MET A 23 3.12 8.50 1.14
C MET A 23 3.52 9.98 1.26
N TRP A 24 4.80 10.26 1.54
CA TRP A 24 5.31 11.63 1.54
C TRP A 24 5.21 12.28 0.16
N HIS A 25 5.60 11.57 -0.90
CA HIS A 25 5.48 12.08 -2.27
C HIS A 25 4.02 12.31 -2.68
N LEU A 26 3.11 11.41 -2.31
CA LEU A 26 1.67 11.59 -2.56
C LEU A 26 1.09 12.80 -1.81
N PHE A 27 1.50 12.99 -0.55
CA PHE A 27 1.12 14.19 0.20
C PHE A 27 1.61 15.48 -0.49
N LEU A 28 2.90 15.53 -0.86
CA LEU A 28 3.46 16.69 -1.56
C LEU A 28 2.76 16.96 -2.90
N LEU A 29 2.45 15.91 -3.66
CA LEU A 29 1.72 16.03 -4.91
C LEU A 29 0.35 16.69 -4.69
N MET A 30 -0.39 16.25 -3.66
CA MET A 30 -1.69 16.84 -3.33
C MET A 30 -1.56 18.30 -2.88
N VAL A 31 -0.55 18.64 -2.08
CA VAL A 31 -0.27 20.04 -1.69
C VAL A 31 0.05 20.90 -2.91
N LEU A 32 0.81 20.38 -3.88
CA LEU A 32 1.05 21.06 -5.15
C LEU A 32 -0.25 21.25 -5.93
N CYS A 33 -1.09 20.21 -6.07
CA CYS A 33 -2.39 20.33 -6.74
C CYS A 33 -3.29 21.40 -6.08
N ILE A 34 -3.26 21.52 -4.76
CA ILE A 34 -3.96 22.58 -4.02
C ILE A 34 -3.36 23.94 -4.40
N GLY A 35 -2.04 24.12 -4.32
CA GLY A 35 -1.38 25.38 -4.68
C GLY A 35 -1.65 25.83 -6.12
N PHE A 36 -1.53 24.92 -7.08
CA PHE A 36 -1.90 25.17 -8.48
C PHE A 36 -3.40 25.48 -8.62
N GLY A 37 -4.26 24.71 -7.96
CA GLY A 37 -5.70 24.96 -7.95
C GLY A 37 -6.05 26.36 -7.48
N GLN A 38 -5.38 26.85 -6.43
CA GLN A 38 -5.59 28.19 -5.90
C GLN A 38 -5.18 29.29 -6.87
N ILE A 39 -4.01 29.13 -7.51
CA ILE A 39 -3.44 30.13 -8.41
C ILE A 39 -4.26 30.26 -9.69
N PHE A 40 -4.73 29.14 -10.26
CA PHE A 40 -5.35 29.11 -11.58
C PHE A 40 -6.88 29.20 -11.56
N PHE A 41 -7.53 28.74 -10.49
CA PHE A 41 -8.99 28.60 -10.46
C PHE A 41 -9.66 29.34 -9.30
N GLU A 42 -8.88 29.98 -8.40
CA GLU A 42 -9.33 30.69 -7.17
C GLU A 42 -10.22 29.86 -6.22
N MET A 43 -10.50 28.61 -6.57
CA MET A 43 -11.36 27.67 -5.87
C MET A 43 -10.75 26.29 -6.02
N ILE A 44 -10.63 25.61 -4.88
CA ILE A 44 -10.10 24.24 -4.82
C ILE A 44 -11.21 23.32 -4.34
N PRO A 45 -11.53 22.25 -5.08
CA PRO A 45 -12.50 21.28 -4.61
C PRO A 45 -12.08 20.72 -3.25
N GLY A 46 -12.99 20.73 -2.26
CA GLY A 46 -12.71 20.26 -0.90
C GLY A 46 -12.15 18.84 -0.80
N LEU A 47 -12.41 18.02 -1.84
CA LEU A 47 -11.82 16.69 -2.03
C LEU A 47 -10.28 16.70 -2.05
N PHE A 48 -9.63 17.73 -2.60
CA PHE A 48 -8.16 17.81 -2.62
C PHE A 48 -7.58 18.05 -1.22
N TYR A 49 -8.22 18.92 -0.41
CA TYR A 49 -7.85 19.13 0.99
C TYR A 49 -8.04 17.86 1.82
N LEU A 50 -9.19 17.20 1.65
CA LEU A 50 -9.46 15.92 2.32
C LEU A 50 -8.40 14.87 1.96
N GLY A 51 -8.05 14.76 0.68
CA GLY A 51 -6.98 13.88 0.21
C GLY A 51 -5.63 14.20 0.86
N ALA A 52 -5.24 15.48 0.92
CA ALA A 52 -3.99 15.90 1.56
C ALA A 52 -3.95 15.51 3.06
N VAL A 53 -5.05 15.71 3.79
CA VAL A 53 -5.16 15.30 5.21
C VAL A 53 -5.04 13.78 5.36
N ILE A 54 -5.72 13.01 4.50
CA ILE A 54 -5.66 11.54 4.52
C ILE A 54 -4.24 11.05 4.24
N PHE A 55 -3.56 11.54 3.20
CA PHE A 55 -2.19 11.13 2.89
C PHE A 55 -1.20 11.56 3.95
N TYR A 56 -1.39 12.73 4.57
CA TYR A 56 -0.59 13.14 5.72
C TYR A 56 -0.77 12.20 6.91
N GLY A 57 -2.01 11.79 7.22
CA GLY A 57 -2.29 10.76 8.22
C GLY A 57 -1.59 9.43 7.93
N PHE A 58 -1.62 8.97 6.68
CA PHE A 58 -0.88 7.77 6.27
C PHE A 58 0.64 7.93 6.37
N PHE A 59 1.17 9.10 6.04
CA PHE A 59 2.59 9.40 6.20
C PHE A 59 3.00 9.35 7.68
N LEU A 60 2.22 9.93 8.58
CA LEU A 60 2.47 9.84 10.03
C LEU A 60 2.40 8.41 10.53
N TYR A 61 1.42 7.63 10.07
CA TYR A 61 1.29 6.22 10.39
C TYR A 61 2.51 5.41 9.94
N GLU A 62 2.94 5.54 8.67
CA GLU A 62 4.11 4.83 8.18
C GLU A 62 5.41 5.34 8.84
N THR A 63 5.45 6.62 9.25
CA THR A 63 6.57 7.16 10.05
C THR A 63 6.64 6.49 11.42
N TYR A 64 5.51 6.36 12.12
CA TYR A 64 5.43 5.63 13.38
C TYR A 64 5.85 4.16 13.20
N MET A 65 5.32 3.47 12.19
CA MET A 65 5.64 2.08 11.91
C MET A 65 7.10 1.86 11.48
N SER A 66 7.73 2.84 10.81
CA SER A 66 9.15 2.74 10.41
C SER A 66 10.14 2.78 11.57
N ARG A 67 9.70 3.23 12.75
CA ARG A 67 10.52 3.28 13.97
C ARG A 67 10.53 1.94 14.74
N LYS A 68 9.58 1.05 14.44
CA LYS A 68 9.45 -0.25 15.08
C LYS A 68 10.57 -1.21 14.67
N THR A 69 10.89 -2.17 15.54
CA THR A 69 11.84 -3.24 15.23
C THR A 69 11.21 -4.24 14.26
N ASN A 70 12.03 -5.09 13.62
CA ASN A 70 11.50 -6.11 12.71
C ASN A 70 10.59 -7.11 13.45
N GLU A 71 10.90 -7.38 14.72
CA GLU A 71 10.13 -8.27 15.59
C GLU A 71 8.74 -7.70 15.89
N GLU A 72 8.68 -6.44 16.30
CA GLU A 72 7.41 -5.74 16.55
C GLU A 72 6.56 -5.67 15.27
N LEU A 73 7.18 -5.54 14.09
CA LEU A 73 6.48 -5.55 12.81
C LEU A 73 5.90 -6.92 12.47
N TRP A 74 6.59 -8.01 12.85
CA TRP A 74 6.07 -9.37 12.71
C TRP A 74 4.95 -9.67 13.72
N GLN A 75 5.04 -9.20 14.96
CA GLN A 75 3.93 -9.29 15.94
C GLN A 75 2.69 -8.57 15.42
N ILE A 76 2.84 -7.35 14.91
CA ILE A 76 1.72 -6.61 14.32
C ILE A 76 1.15 -7.32 13.08
N TRP A 77 2.00 -8.01 12.32
CA TRP A 77 1.53 -8.81 11.20
C TRP A 77 0.68 -9.99 11.66
N ASP A 78 1.13 -10.72 12.69
CA ASP A 78 0.42 -11.83 13.30
C ASP A 78 -0.95 -11.40 13.82
N GLU A 79 -0.98 -10.39 14.70
CA GLU A 79 -2.19 -9.86 15.33
C GLU A 79 -3.25 -9.38 14.32
N ARG A 80 -2.80 -8.79 13.20
CA ARG A 80 -3.71 -8.10 12.26
C ARG A 80 -4.06 -8.90 11.02
N TRP A 81 -3.19 -9.79 10.56
CA TRP A 81 -3.27 -10.33 9.20
C TRP A 81 -3.19 -11.84 9.10
N ARG A 82 -2.63 -12.56 10.08
CA ARG A 82 -2.49 -14.02 10.00
C ARG A 82 -3.84 -14.70 9.84
N ASP A 83 -4.76 -14.49 10.77
CA ASP A 83 -6.09 -15.10 10.69
C ASP A 83 -7.04 -14.36 9.72
N ARG A 84 -6.61 -13.23 9.17
CA ARG A 84 -7.45 -12.31 8.38
C ARG A 84 -7.02 -12.25 6.92
N ARG A 85 -6.79 -13.42 6.32
CA ARG A 85 -6.36 -13.58 4.94
C ARG A 85 -7.26 -12.86 3.93
N PHE A 86 -8.58 -12.84 4.12
CA PHE A 86 -9.50 -12.14 3.22
C PHE A 86 -9.27 -10.62 3.23
N LEU A 87 -9.12 -10.01 4.42
CA LEU A 87 -8.83 -8.58 4.55
C LEU A 87 -7.48 -8.23 3.92
N PHE A 88 -6.48 -9.10 4.05
CA PHE A 88 -5.18 -8.90 3.41
C PHE A 88 -5.28 -8.90 1.88
N GLN A 89 -6.04 -9.86 1.33
CA GLN A 89 -6.31 -9.93 -0.11
C GLN A 89 -7.06 -8.69 -0.60
N PHE A 90 -8.09 -8.27 0.12
CA PHE A 90 -8.86 -7.08 -0.21
C PHE A 90 -7.99 -5.82 -0.21
N ARG A 91 -7.13 -5.65 0.79
CA ARG A 91 -6.15 -4.56 0.84
C ARG A 91 -5.18 -4.59 -0.35
N SER A 92 -4.64 -5.76 -0.68
CA SER A 92 -3.77 -5.92 -1.84
C SER A 92 -4.49 -5.61 -3.15
N SER A 93 -5.76 -6.01 -3.24
CA SER A 93 -6.64 -5.74 -4.37
C SER A 93 -6.90 -4.26 -4.58
N LEU A 94 -7.21 -3.52 -3.51
CA LEU A 94 -7.37 -2.07 -3.58
C LEU A 94 -6.09 -1.37 -4.03
N SER A 95 -4.94 -1.75 -3.46
CA SER A 95 -3.65 -1.17 -3.85
C SER A 95 -3.34 -1.40 -5.33
N LYS A 96 -3.56 -2.62 -5.83
CA LYS A 96 -3.29 -2.98 -7.22
C LYS A 96 -4.29 -2.33 -8.19
N SER A 97 -5.55 -2.20 -7.77
CA SER A 97 -6.57 -1.49 -8.53
C SER A 97 -6.20 -0.03 -8.70
N LEU A 98 -5.71 0.64 -7.66
CA LEU A 98 -5.20 2.01 -7.76
C LEU A 98 -4.00 2.12 -8.71
N GLU A 99 -3.06 1.17 -8.68
CA GLU A 99 -1.91 1.13 -9.61
C GLU A 99 -2.33 1.01 -11.09
N VAL A 100 -3.41 0.26 -11.38
CA VAL A 100 -3.91 0.08 -12.76
C VAL A 100 -4.81 1.24 -13.18
N LEU A 101 -5.60 1.79 -12.24
CA LEU A 101 -6.54 2.88 -12.52
C LEU A 101 -5.87 4.24 -12.63
N PHE A 102 -4.81 4.51 -11.87
CA PHE A 102 -4.15 5.82 -11.88
C PHE A 102 -3.60 6.20 -13.27
N PRO A 103 -2.89 5.32 -14.01
CA PRO A 103 -2.49 5.60 -15.39
C PRO A 103 -3.68 5.71 -16.34
N ALA A 104 -4.74 4.92 -16.13
CA ALA A 104 -5.94 4.95 -16.97
C ALA A 104 -6.76 6.24 -16.81
N ILE A 105 -6.74 6.85 -15.62
CA ILE A 105 -7.36 8.15 -15.34
C ILE A 105 -6.55 9.29 -15.97
N ILE A 106 -5.21 9.19 -15.97
CA ILE A 106 -4.32 10.21 -16.55
C ILE A 106 -4.30 10.10 -18.09
N GLY A 107 -4.46 8.90 -18.64
CA GLY A 107 -4.67 8.66 -20.07
C GLY A 107 -6.06 9.14 -20.49
N ALA A 108 -6.16 10.40 -20.88
CA ALA A 108 -7.37 11.21 -21.09
C ALA A 108 -8.44 10.72 -22.11
N ASN A 109 -8.55 9.43 -22.40
CA ASN A 109 -9.53 8.85 -23.34
C ASN A 109 -10.20 7.54 -22.85
N ALA A 110 -10.10 7.20 -21.56
CA ALA A 110 -10.79 6.02 -21.04
C ALA A 110 -12.30 6.26 -20.94
N SER A 111 -13.09 5.55 -21.75
CA SER A 111 -14.55 5.51 -21.59
C SER A 111 -14.92 4.91 -20.22
N TRP A 112 -16.09 5.27 -19.68
CA TRP A 112 -16.61 4.69 -18.43
C TRP A 112 -16.65 3.14 -18.45
N MET A 113 -16.81 2.55 -19.64
CA MET A 113 -16.78 1.11 -19.86
C MET A 113 -15.35 0.53 -19.73
N MET A 114 -14.34 1.21 -20.27
CA MET A 114 -12.93 0.83 -20.10
C MET A 114 -12.48 0.98 -18.65
N PHE A 115 -12.94 2.01 -17.95
CA PHE A 115 -12.72 2.19 -16.51
C PHE A 115 -13.26 1.00 -15.71
N GLY A 116 -14.50 0.58 -15.99
CA GLY A 116 -15.09 -0.61 -15.36
C GLY A 116 -14.30 -1.90 -15.61
N LEU A 117 -13.86 -2.12 -16.85
CA LEU A 117 -13.02 -3.27 -17.22
C LEU A 117 -11.68 -3.28 -16.47
N PHE A 118 -10.96 -2.15 -16.44
CA PHE A 118 -9.70 -2.05 -15.70
C PHE A 118 -9.87 -2.20 -14.20
N LEU A 119 -10.99 -1.72 -13.65
CA LEU A 119 -11.32 -1.90 -12.24
C LEU A 119 -11.53 -3.39 -11.89
N VAL A 120 -12.29 -4.12 -12.71
CA VAL A 120 -12.51 -5.57 -12.51
C VAL A 120 -11.19 -6.35 -12.65
N ILE A 121 -10.38 -6.05 -13.67
CA ILE A 121 -9.07 -6.69 -13.86
C ILE A 121 -8.15 -6.37 -12.68
N GLY A 122 -8.06 -5.11 -12.26
CA GLY A 122 -7.26 -4.68 -11.12
C GLY A 122 -7.67 -5.37 -9.83
N LEU A 123 -8.99 -5.51 -9.61
CA LEU A 123 -9.52 -6.20 -8.43
C LEU A 123 -9.14 -7.68 -8.46
N ALA A 124 -9.41 -8.38 -9.57
CA ALA A 124 -9.16 -9.82 -9.71
C ALA A 124 -7.65 -10.16 -9.63
N VAL A 125 -6.81 -9.40 -10.34
CA VAL A 125 -5.35 -9.57 -10.29
C VAL A 125 -4.83 -9.27 -8.89
N GLY A 126 -5.31 -8.20 -8.27
CA GLY A 126 -4.86 -7.82 -6.93
C GLY A 126 -5.32 -8.78 -5.82
N PHE A 127 -6.47 -9.44 -5.97
CA PHE A 127 -6.89 -10.55 -5.10
C PHE A 127 -5.95 -11.76 -5.23
N ARG A 128 -5.64 -12.17 -6.48
CA ARG A 128 -4.72 -13.30 -6.74
C ARG A 128 -3.30 -13.02 -6.23
N ASP A 129 -2.79 -11.82 -6.44
CA ASP A 129 -1.49 -11.41 -5.92
C ASP A 129 -1.49 -11.27 -4.40
N GLY A 130 -2.61 -10.85 -3.81
CA GLY A 130 -2.80 -10.79 -2.37
C GLY A 130 -2.63 -12.17 -1.72
N ILE A 131 -3.14 -13.24 -2.35
CA ILE A 131 -2.93 -14.61 -1.88
C ILE A 131 -1.44 -14.98 -1.89
N LYS A 132 -0.74 -14.70 -2.99
CA LYS A 132 0.69 -15.02 -3.11
C LYS A 132 1.52 -14.27 -2.07
N LYS A 133 1.26 -12.97 -1.89
CA LYS A 133 1.92 -12.14 -0.88
C LYS A 133 1.64 -12.60 0.54
N TRP A 134 0.41 -13.02 0.83
CA TRP A 134 0.05 -13.52 2.15
C TRP A 134 0.78 -14.84 2.45
N LYS A 135 0.76 -15.80 1.51
CA LYS A 135 1.48 -17.07 1.66
C LYS A 135 2.98 -16.88 1.86
N ALA A 136 3.58 -15.96 1.10
CA ALA A 136 4.98 -15.61 1.28
C ALA A 136 5.24 -15.04 2.68
N LYS A 137 4.39 -14.11 3.15
CA LYS A 137 4.53 -13.55 4.50
C LYS A 137 4.35 -14.58 5.61
N GLU A 138 3.42 -15.52 5.44
CA GLU A 138 3.20 -16.61 6.39
C GLU A 138 4.41 -17.53 6.47
N TYR A 139 4.95 -17.97 5.33
CA TYR A 139 6.15 -18.79 5.27
C TYR A 139 7.35 -18.15 6.01
N TYR A 140 7.61 -16.86 5.77
CA TYR A 140 8.71 -16.15 6.45
C TYR A 140 8.43 -15.85 7.93
N TYR A 141 7.17 -15.74 8.31
CA TYR A 141 6.79 -15.59 9.71
C TYR A 141 7.04 -16.90 10.48
N GLU A 142 6.70 -18.04 9.90
CA GLU A 142 6.99 -19.36 10.47
C GLU A 142 8.50 -19.57 10.61
N GLU A 143 9.28 -19.28 9.57
CA GLU A 143 10.75 -19.35 9.63
C GLU A 143 11.34 -18.42 10.70
N TYR A 144 10.76 -17.22 10.87
CA TYR A 144 11.16 -16.27 11.92
C TYR A 144 10.86 -16.79 13.33
N ILE A 145 9.69 -17.39 13.56
CA ILE A 145 9.36 -18.03 14.84
C ILE A 145 10.29 -19.22 15.11
N GLU A 146 10.49 -20.09 14.12
CA GLU A 146 11.36 -21.26 14.28
C GLU A 146 12.77 -20.86 14.67
N LYS A 147 13.35 -19.85 14.00
CA LYS A 147 14.66 -19.28 14.37
C LYS A 147 14.69 -18.71 15.78
N ARG A 148 13.61 -18.06 16.23
CA ARG A 148 13.50 -17.52 17.59
C ARG A 148 13.42 -18.64 18.63
N ASN A 149 12.66 -19.69 18.36
CA ASN A 149 12.49 -20.83 19.26
C ASN A 149 13.77 -21.68 19.37
N MET A 150 14.63 -21.68 18.35
CA MET A 150 15.96 -22.33 18.40
C MET A 150 17.03 -21.48 19.12
N ALA A 151 16.80 -20.17 19.23
CA ALA A 151 17.73 -19.23 19.86
C ALA A 151 17.39 -18.90 21.33
N ALA A 152 16.25 -19.39 21.83
CA ALA A 152 15.77 -19.25 23.20
C ALA A 152 16.00 -20.53 24.00
#